data_AF-A0A1I7T145-F1
#
_entry.id   AF-A0A1I7T145-F1
#
_cell.length_a   1.000
_cell.length_b   1.000
_cell.length_c   1.000
_cell.angle_alpha   90.00
_cell.angle_beta   90.00
_cell.angle_gamma   90.00
#
_symmetry.space_group_name_H-M   'P 1'
#
loop_
_entity.id
_entity.type
_entity.pdbx_description
1 polymer ?
#
loop_
_entity_poly.entity_id
_entity_poly.type
_entity_poly.pdbx_seq_one_letter_code
_entity_poly.pdbx_strand_id
1 'polypeptide(L)'
;MLLGTIMHEIFQTAITSKKRPLVDSDLLKIWSTQAPRYAEELVALSFTPSCLDTELQPYFKIICEWINKHYPISNSFFTKRELLPSKAELLEVYDIEENIWDSKLGLKGKVDVTIRTKSKKGIESLELKTGKSNNSCEHAGQVLLYCMMQSSRHEQPIGLGNILYLKDGVSRCVTPRAAELFGILQQRNNLSVHFEDPTTNLLPPPRQESRFCDKCDQKVMCSFYQKTEENYEKSTEALKNFAENEMSHLKQSHIDYVSNWIRWISAEWKCERERIETHSKDLWLEKILDRVVRGTCLADLIPINEEISNSQRIIISFKKSTNVCPFKAGDVCLLSNQKHVAIGFAVVDSVSEDIIKVSSDKAVKSRYAAPFHLDKYTSMGTHSITLGNLVCFLQNDEIGKRLRDILVDMLPPIVPEITGIGISPAIKKIIVRAKLNNEQRRAVIHALSTEDFMMIEGLPGSGKTSLISVLIQCMVATKKAFF
;
A
#
# COMPACT_ATOMS: atom_id res chain seq x y z
N MET A 1 10.49 -6.10 5.87
CA MET A 1 9.75 -5.35 4.86
C MET A 1 10.14 -3.88 4.86
N LEU A 2 9.99 -3.15 5.98
CA LEU A 2 10.35 -1.72 6.10
C LEU A 2 11.75 -1.37 5.58
N LEU A 3 12.77 -2.14 6.00
CA LEU A 3 14.15 -1.97 5.49
C LEU A 3 14.21 -2.03 3.96
N GLY A 4 13.40 -2.88 3.34
CA GLY A 4 13.33 -2.99 1.88
C GLY A 4 12.82 -1.72 1.22
N THR A 5 11.71 -1.18 1.73
CA THR A 5 11.12 0.09 1.27
C THR A 5 12.13 1.24 1.38
N ILE A 6 12.77 1.38 2.54
CA ILE A 6 13.81 2.41 2.77
C ILE A 6 14.93 2.28 1.75
N MET A 7 15.44 1.07 1.54
CA MET A 7 16.55 0.84 0.62
C MET A 7 16.20 1.13 -0.84
N HIS A 8 14.97 0.81 -1.27
CA HIS A 8 14.49 1.16 -2.61
C HIS A 8 14.45 2.68 -2.78
N GLU A 9 13.84 3.41 -1.83
CA GLU A 9 13.75 4.89 -1.90
C GLU A 9 15.12 5.57 -1.88
N ILE A 10 16.07 5.07 -1.07
CA ILE A 10 17.45 5.56 -1.05
C ILE A 10 18.11 5.33 -2.41
N PHE A 11 18.00 4.13 -2.99
CA PHE A 11 18.54 3.84 -4.32
C PHE A 11 17.95 4.76 -5.40
N GLN A 12 16.63 4.90 -5.42
CA GLN A 12 15.90 5.71 -6.39
C GLN A 12 16.27 7.20 -6.32
N THR A 13 16.47 7.72 -5.09
CA THR A 13 16.95 9.09 -4.87
C THR A 13 18.42 9.24 -5.29
N ALA A 14 19.26 8.25 -4.98
CA ALA A 14 20.67 8.25 -5.33
C ALA A 14 20.88 8.20 -6.85
N ILE A 15 20.17 7.33 -7.56
CA ILE A 15 20.32 7.14 -9.01
C ILE A 15 19.80 8.32 -9.82
N THR A 16 18.86 9.10 -9.28
CA THR A 16 18.36 10.34 -9.91
C THR A 16 19.20 11.58 -9.57
N SER A 17 20.09 11.50 -8.57
CA SER A 17 20.99 12.59 -8.21
C SER A 17 21.95 12.95 -9.35
N LYS A 18 22.18 14.25 -9.53
CA LYS A 18 23.19 14.79 -10.46
C LYS A 18 24.61 14.70 -9.91
N LYS A 19 24.82 14.33 -8.64
CA LYS A 19 26.17 14.17 -8.07
C LYS A 19 26.71 12.79 -8.43
N ARG A 20 27.90 12.74 -9.03
CA ARG A 20 28.71 11.52 -9.24
C ARG A 20 30.22 11.84 -9.09
N PRO A 21 31.05 10.92 -8.59
CA PRO A 21 30.66 9.63 -8.01
C PRO A 21 29.89 9.82 -6.70
N LEU A 22 29.04 8.85 -6.38
CA LEU A 22 28.37 8.75 -5.08
C LEU A 22 29.31 8.10 -4.06
N VAL A 23 29.21 8.55 -2.80
CA VAL A 23 29.88 7.97 -1.65
C VAL A 23 28.86 7.71 -0.54
N ASP A 24 29.21 6.88 0.44
CA ASP A 24 28.27 6.46 1.52
C ASP A 24 27.69 7.65 2.30
N SER A 25 28.45 8.74 2.45
CA SER A 25 27.96 9.97 3.11
C SER A 25 26.83 10.67 2.33
N ASP A 26 26.75 10.47 1.01
CA ASP A 26 25.64 10.96 0.21
C ASP A 26 24.36 10.18 0.50
N LEU A 27 24.45 8.86 0.63
CA LEU A 27 23.32 8.00 0.95
C LEU A 27 22.86 8.18 2.39
N LEU A 28 23.79 8.40 3.32
CA LEU A 28 23.45 8.76 4.69
C LEU A 28 22.67 10.08 4.74
N LYS A 29 23.07 11.08 3.94
CA LYS A 29 22.32 12.35 3.84
C LYS A 29 20.92 12.15 3.27
N ILE A 30 20.76 11.29 2.27
CA ILE A 30 19.45 10.90 1.74
C ILE A 30 18.60 10.27 2.85
N TRP A 31 19.15 9.29 3.57
CA TRP A 31 18.47 8.63 4.68
C TRP A 31 18.06 9.61 5.78
N SER A 32 18.96 10.49 6.25
CA SER A 32 18.62 11.47 7.29
C SER A 32 17.49 12.43 6.86
N THR A 33 17.36 12.69 5.56
CA THR A 33 16.27 13.53 5.01
C THR A 33 14.94 12.75 4.94
N GLN A 34 14.99 11.45 4.65
CA GLN A 34 13.81 10.59 4.48
C GLN A 34 13.32 9.97 5.78
N ALA A 35 14.20 9.73 6.76
CA ALA A 35 13.91 9.03 8.01
C ALA A 35 12.67 9.54 8.76
N PRO A 36 12.39 10.87 8.84
CA PRO A 36 11.17 11.36 9.47
C PRO A 36 9.86 10.85 8.85
N ARG A 37 9.86 10.41 7.58
CA ARG A 37 8.67 9.82 6.93
C ARG A 37 8.24 8.52 7.59
N TYR A 38 9.20 7.75 8.09
CA TYR A 38 8.96 6.42 8.63
C TYR A 38 8.74 6.42 10.14
N ALA A 39 8.45 7.58 10.74
CA ALA A 39 8.35 7.71 12.19
C ALA A 39 7.25 6.78 12.75
N GLU A 40 6.11 6.69 12.09
CA GLU A 40 4.99 5.85 12.53
C GLU A 40 5.36 4.35 12.47
N GLU A 41 5.94 3.89 11.37
CA GLU A 41 6.37 2.49 11.21
C GLU A 41 7.51 2.13 12.16
N LEU A 42 8.45 3.04 12.37
CA LEU A 42 9.55 2.84 13.32
C LEU A 42 9.01 2.73 14.76
N VAL A 43 8.07 3.58 15.15
CA VAL A 43 7.40 3.50 16.45
C VAL A 43 6.63 2.19 16.58
N ALA A 44 5.86 1.79 15.56
CA ALA A 44 5.10 0.54 15.57
C ALA A 44 6.01 -0.69 15.74
N LEU A 45 7.24 -0.64 15.22
CA LEU A 45 8.23 -1.71 15.36
C LEU A 45 9.15 -1.54 16.58
N SER A 46 8.97 -0.48 17.38
CA SER A 46 9.84 -0.12 18.51
C SER A 46 11.31 0.12 18.13
N PHE A 47 11.55 0.75 16.97
CA PHE A 47 12.87 1.17 16.51
C PHE A 47 13.02 2.70 16.54
N THR A 48 14.26 3.16 16.64
CA THR A 48 14.63 4.56 16.32
C THR A 48 15.38 4.60 14.99
N PRO A 49 15.40 5.73 14.26
CA PRO A 49 16.18 5.84 13.02
C PRO A 49 17.64 5.41 13.19
N SER A 50 18.28 5.80 14.29
CA SER A 50 19.67 5.43 14.60
C SER A 50 19.90 3.92 14.74
N CYS A 51 18.87 3.15 15.11
CA CYS A 51 18.98 1.70 15.15
C CYS A 51 19.17 1.08 13.75
N LEU A 52 18.73 1.76 12.70
CA LEU A 52 18.84 1.28 11.32
C LEU A 52 20.14 1.72 10.65
N ASP A 53 20.83 2.75 11.14
CA ASP A 53 22.02 3.30 10.47
C ASP A 53 23.06 2.20 10.18
N THR A 54 23.37 1.35 11.16
CA THR A 54 24.31 0.23 11.03
C THR A 54 23.81 -0.84 10.05
N GLU A 55 22.51 -1.11 10.02
CA GLU A 55 21.89 -2.08 9.10
C GLU A 55 21.88 -1.58 7.66
N LEU A 56 21.84 -0.26 7.44
CA LEU A 56 21.83 0.37 6.12
C LEU A 56 23.24 0.45 5.50
N GLN A 57 24.29 0.62 6.30
CA GLN A 57 25.67 0.81 5.81
C GLN A 57 26.13 -0.23 4.78
N PRO A 58 25.94 -1.55 4.97
CA PRO A 58 26.37 -2.56 4.00
C PRO A 58 25.76 -2.35 2.61
N TYR A 59 24.51 -1.87 2.56
CA TYR A 59 23.82 -1.60 1.31
C TYR A 59 24.31 -0.32 0.65
N PHE A 60 24.70 0.71 1.41
CA PHE A 60 25.16 1.97 0.85
C PHE A 60 26.36 1.78 -0.07
N LYS A 61 27.34 1.01 0.40
CA LYS A 61 28.51 0.65 -0.40
C LYS A 61 28.12 0.00 -1.72
N ILE A 62 27.23 -0.98 -1.69
CA ILE A 62 26.75 -1.70 -2.88
C ILE A 62 26.05 -0.76 -3.86
N ILE A 63 25.18 0.13 -3.36
CA ILE A 63 24.46 1.11 -4.18
C ILE A 63 25.45 2.08 -4.84
N CYS A 64 26.36 2.65 -4.07
CA CYS A 64 27.39 3.56 -4.57
C CYS A 64 28.23 2.87 -5.66
N GLU A 65 28.75 1.67 -5.39
CA GLU A 65 29.54 0.89 -6.34
C GLU A 65 28.77 0.60 -7.63
N TRP A 66 27.52 0.13 -7.52
CA TRP A 66 26.70 -0.19 -8.68
C TRP A 66 26.38 1.03 -9.54
N ILE A 67 25.92 2.13 -8.93
CA ILE A 67 25.56 3.37 -9.66
C ILE A 67 26.81 3.98 -10.30
N ASN A 68 27.93 4.03 -9.58
CA ASN A 68 29.18 4.60 -10.12
C ASN A 68 29.74 3.76 -11.28
N LYS A 69 29.56 2.44 -11.24
CA LYS A 69 29.98 1.48 -12.27
C LYS A 69 29.15 1.59 -13.55
N HIS A 70 27.83 1.68 -13.43
CA HIS A 70 26.90 1.61 -14.56
C HIS A 70 26.36 2.97 -15.04
N TYR A 71 26.36 4.00 -14.18
CA TYR A 71 25.83 5.33 -14.48
C TYR A 71 26.75 6.51 -14.06
N PRO A 72 28.04 6.51 -14.41
CA PRO A 72 28.93 7.64 -14.15
C PRO A 72 28.62 8.85 -15.06
N ILE A 73 28.72 10.05 -14.49
CA ILE A 73 28.67 11.32 -15.23
C ILE A 73 29.99 11.51 -15.96
N SER A 74 29.94 11.57 -17.29
CA SER A 74 31.10 11.75 -18.15
C SER A 74 31.37 13.25 -18.36
N ASN A 75 32.33 13.79 -17.61
CA ASN A 75 33.29 14.76 -18.15
C ASN A 75 34.75 14.26 -18.01
N SER A 76 34.96 13.06 -17.44
CA SER A 76 36.27 12.43 -17.39
C SER A 76 36.42 11.47 -18.57
N PHE A 77 37.45 11.68 -19.38
CA PHE A 77 37.83 10.80 -20.49
C PHE A 77 38.27 9.39 -20.04
N PHE A 78 38.34 9.11 -18.72
CA PHE A 78 39.02 7.93 -18.18
C PHE A 78 38.13 6.92 -17.42
N THR A 79 36.85 7.19 -17.17
CA THR A 79 35.94 6.21 -16.54
C THR A 79 34.98 5.61 -17.57
N LYS A 80 35.33 4.42 -18.08
CA LYS A 80 34.50 3.66 -19.02
C LYS A 80 33.25 3.14 -18.28
N ARG A 81 32.06 3.45 -18.81
CA ARG A 81 30.78 2.89 -18.32
C ARG A 81 30.79 1.38 -18.51
N GLU A 82 30.52 0.64 -17.45
CA GLU A 82 30.28 -0.79 -17.58
C GLU A 82 28.84 -1.05 -18.05
N LEU A 83 28.70 -2.00 -18.97
CA LEU A 83 27.39 -2.41 -19.48
C LEU A 83 26.58 -3.07 -18.36
N LEU A 84 25.26 -2.90 -18.44
CA LEU A 84 24.32 -3.65 -17.61
C LEU A 84 24.44 -5.16 -17.90
N PRO A 85 23.88 -6.03 -17.03
CA PRO A 85 23.78 -7.47 -17.32
C PRO A 85 23.11 -7.78 -18.66
N SER A 86 22.19 -6.93 -19.12
CA SER A 86 21.56 -6.99 -20.45
C SER A 86 22.52 -6.68 -21.61
N LYS A 87 23.79 -6.38 -21.32
CA LYS A 87 24.83 -5.90 -22.25
C LYS A 87 24.50 -4.54 -22.88
N ALA A 88 23.57 -3.79 -22.29
CA ALA A 88 23.20 -2.46 -22.74
C ALA A 88 23.91 -1.36 -21.93
N GLU A 89 24.19 -0.22 -22.57
CA GLU A 89 24.69 0.97 -21.89
C GLU A 89 23.50 1.76 -21.32
N LEU A 90 23.52 2.05 -20.02
CA LEU A 90 22.53 2.90 -19.34
C LEU A 90 22.73 4.37 -19.74
N LEU A 91 21.71 4.97 -20.36
CA LEU A 91 21.75 6.35 -20.85
C LEU A 91 21.09 7.33 -19.88
N GLU A 92 19.90 6.98 -19.41
CA GLU A 92 19.15 7.80 -18.46
C GLU A 92 18.22 6.94 -17.62
N VAL A 93 17.93 7.44 -16.41
CA VAL A 93 16.76 7.01 -15.65
C VAL A 93 15.56 7.71 -16.26
N TYR A 94 14.75 6.96 -16.99
CA TYR A 94 13.55 7.49 -17.64
C TYR A 94 12.47 7.76 -16.61
N ASP A 95 12.28 6.84 -15.67
CA ASP A 95 11.29 6.98 -14.62
C ASP A 95 11.64 6.20 -13.34
N ILE A 96 11.00 6.56 -12.24
CA ILE A 96 11.09 5.90 -10.94
C ILE A 96 9.67 5.56 -10.53
N GLU A 97 9.47 4.36 -9.99
CA GLU A 97 8.16 3.92 -9.50
C GLU A 97 7.08 4.11 -10.60
N GLU A 98 7.37 3.64 -11.81
CA GLU A 98 6.50 3.82 -12.97
C GLU A 98 5.26 2.92 -12.84
N ASN A 99 4.11 3.55 -12.61
CA ASN A 99 2.82 2.89 -12.65
C ASN A 99 2.42 2.60 -14.10
N ILE A 100 2.16 1.33 -14.41
CA ILE A 100 1.66 0.89 -15.72
C ILE A 100 0.38 0.11 -15.51
N TRP A 101 -0.71 0.61 -16.08
CA TRP A 101 -1.99 -0.11 -16.20
C TRP A 101 -2.18 -0.50 -17.65
N ASP A 102 -2.07 -1.80 -17.93
CA ASP A 102 -2.17 -2.34 -19.28
C ASP A 102 -3.49 -3.10 -19.45
N SER A 103 -4.43 -2.45 -20.12
CA SER A 103 -5.74 -3.00 -20.43
C SER A 103 -5.71 -4.14 -21.44
N LYS A 104 -4.74 -4.15 -22.36
CA LYS A 104 -4.60 -5.19 -23.39
C LYS A 104 -4.15 -6.50 -22.75
N LEU A 105 -3.27 -6.40 -21.76
CA LEU A 105 -2.74 -7.55 -21.03
C LEU A 105 -3.52 -7.88 -19.76
N GLY A 106 -4.46 -7.03 -19.31
CA GLY A 106 -5.15 -7.22 -18.04
C GLY A 106 -4.18 -7.21 -16.85
N LEU A 107 -3.14 -6.39 -16.92
CA LEU A 107 -2.07 -6.31 -15.93
C LEU A 107 -1.94 -4.89 -15.38
N LYS A 108 -1.56 -4.81 -14.11
CA LYS A 108 -1.10 -3.57 -13.48
C LYS A 108 0.19 -3.85 -12.73
N GLY A 109 1.11 -2.90 -12.72
CA GLY A 109 2.38 -3.03 -12.01
C GLY A 109 3.05 -1.69 -11.79
N LYS A 110 4.05 -1.70 -10.92
CA LYS A 110 4.86 -0.54 -10.56
C LYS A 110 6.33 -0.91 -10.71
N VAL A 111 6.99 -0.38 -11.73
CA VAL A 111 8.41 -0.69 -12.02
C VAL A 111 9.27 0.19 -11.12
N ASP A 112 10.16 -0.40 -10.30
CA ASP A 112 11.04 0.33 -9.39
C ASP A 112 11.83 1.43 -10.12
N VAL A 113 12.54 1.06 -11.19
CA VAL A 113 13.32 1.98 -12.02
C VAL A 113 13.14 1.60 -13.49
N THR A 114 12.68 2.57 -14.29
CA THR A 114 12.60 2.47 -15.74
C THR A 114 13.80 3.18 -16.35
N ILE A 115 14.60 2.48 -17.13
CA ILE A 115 15.85 2.99 -17.69
C ILE A 115 15.80 3.02 -19.21
N ARG A 116 16.41 4.04 -19.81
CA ARG A 116 16.68 4.07 -21.25
C ARG A 116 18.08 3.56 -21.52
N THR A 117 18.21 2.63 -22.46
CA THR A 117 19.50 2.04 -22.83
C THR A 117 19.86 2.31 -24.28
N LYS A 118 21.16 2.19 -24.62
CA LYS A 118 21.67 2.45 -25.98
C LYS A 118 21.37 1.31 -26.97
N SER A 119 21.15 0.09 -26.49
CA SER A 119 20.81 -1.05 -27.35
C SER A 119 19.43 -0.82 -27.98
N LYS A 120 19.37 -0.60 -29.31
CA LYS A 120 18.16 -0.22 -30.06
C LYS A 120 17.34 0.95 -29.46
N LYS A 121 17.94 1.83 -28.64
CA LYS A 121 17.26 2.91 -27.90
C LYS A 121 16.01 2.45 -27.12
N GLY A 122 16.04 1.24 -26.55
CA GLY A 122 14.92 0.66 -25.82
C GLY A 122 14.80 1.13 -24.38
N ILE A 123 13.60 1.00 -23.83
CA ILE A 123 13.33 1.06 -22.40
C ILE A 123 13.51 -0.34 -21.79
N GLU A 124 14.22 -0.43 -20.66
CA GLU A 124 14.36 -1.66 -19.87
C GLU A 124 13.90 -1.40 -18.43
N SER A 125 13.46 -2.45 -17.74
CA SER A 125 13.16 -2.41 -16.30
C SER A 125 14.40 -2.75 -15.48
N LEU A 126 14.50 -2.15 -14.30
CA LEU A 126 15.42 -2.53 -13.23
C LEU A 126 14.60 -2.73 -11.95
N GLU A 127 14.41 -3.98 -11.56
CA GLU A 127 13.78 -4.39 -10.30
C GLU A 127 14.83 -4.49 -9.19
N LEU A 128 14.52 -3.91 -8.04
CA LEU A 128 15.38 -3.93 -6.86
C LEU A 128 14.92 -5.05 -5.90
N LYS A 129 15.88 -5.75 -5.29
CA LYS A 129 15.61 -6.77 -4.27
C LYS A 129 16.54 -6.59 -3.09
N THR A 130 16.00 -6.58 -1.88
CA THR A 130 16.76 -6.36 -0.64
C THR A 130 17.20 -7.66 0.05
N GLY A 131 16.73 -8.81 -0.44
CA GLY A 131 17.16 -10.14 0.00
C GLY A 131 18.43 -10.62 -0.69
N LYS A 132 18.90 -11.82 -0.30
CA LYS A 132 20.02 -12.51 -0.97
C LYS A 132 19.68 -12.90 -2.41
N SER A 133 20.69 -12.94 -3.28
CA SER A 133 20.54 -13.32 -4.70
C SER A 133 20.26 -14.80 -4.91
N ASN A 134 19.04 -15.24 -4.64
CA ASN A 134 18.58 -16.58 -5.00
C ASN A 134 18.09 -16.60 -6.46
N ASN A 135 18.25 -17.72 -7.18
CA ASN A 135 17.62 -17.91 -8.49
C ASN A 135 16.11 -18.13 -8.29
N SER A 136 15.37 -17.06 -7.99
CA SER A 136 13.92 -17.09 -7.79
C SER A 136 13.21 -16.93 -9.14
N CYS A 137 12.32 -17.87 -9.44
CA CYS A 137 11.44 -17.78 -10.60
C CYS A 137 10.36 -16.70 -10.41
N GLU A 138 10.00 -16.37 -9.17
CA GLU A 138 9.07 -15.29 -8.84
C GLU A 138 9.67 -13.91 -9.19
N HIS A 139 10.93 -13.67 -8.82
CA HIS A 139 11.62 -12.43 -9.19
C HIS A 139 11.75 -12.29 -10.71
N ALA A 140 12.10 -13.37 -11.41
CA ALA A 140 12.16 -13.38 -12.87
C ALA A 140 10.76 -13.16 -13.49
N GLY A 141 9.73 -13.84 -12.97
CA GLY A 141 8.34 -13.71 -13.43
C GLY A 141 7.80 -12.29 -13.31
N GLN A 142 8.11 -11.60 -12.21
CA GLN A 142 7.77 -10.19 -12.01
C GLN A 142 8.40 -9.29 -13.08
N VAL A 143 9.68 -9.48 -13.38
CA VAL A 143 10.37 -8.70 -14.42
C VAL A 143 9.83 -9.03 -15.83
N LEU A 144 9.48 -10.29 -16.09
CA LEU A 144 8.83 -10.67 -17.36
C LEU A 144 7.48 -9.96 -17.55
N LEU A 145 6.69 -9.80 -16.49
CA LEU A 145 5.45 -9.00 -16.51
C LEU A 145 5.76 -7.53 -16.85
N TYR A 146 6.81 -6.94 -16.26
CA TYR A 146 7.23 -5.57 -16.59
C TYR A 146 7.69 -5.43 -18.04
N CYS A 147 8.47 -6.37 -18.58
CA CYS A 147 8.90 -6.37 -19.98
C CYS A 147 7.69 -6.30 -20.94
N MET A 148 6.63 -7.06 -20.67
CA MET A 148 5.41 -7.04 -21.47
C MET A 148 4.65 -5.70 -21.32
N MET A 149 4.46 -5.22 -20.09
CA MET A 149 3.77 -3.96 -19.83
C MET A 149 4.51 -2.76 -20.42
N GLN A 150 5.84 -2.70 -20.31
CA GLN A 150 6.67 -1.64 -20.89
C GLN A 150 6.67 -1.66 -22.43
N SER A 151 6.62 -2.85 -23.04
CA SER A 151 6.50 -2.99 -24.50
C SER A 151 5.23 -2.32 -25.03
N SER A 152 4.09 -2.60 -24.40
CA SER A 152 2.81 -1.98 -24.72
C SER A 152 2.82 -0.48 -24.41
N ARG A 153 3.37 -0.09 -23.25
CA ARG A 153 3.43 1.28 -22.73
C ARG A 153 4.20 2.25 -23.63
N HIS A 154 5.35 1.82 -24.10
CA HIS A 154 6.28 2.64 -24.88
C HIS A 154 6.24 2.32 -26.37
N GLU A 155 5.32 1.45 -26.81
CA GLU A 155 5.17 1.03 -28.20
C GLU A 155 6.49 0.53 -28.80
N GLN A 156 7.16 -0.35 -28.05
CA GLN A 156 8.46 -0.92 -28.40
C GLN A 156 8.38 -2.45 -28.42
N PRO A 157 9.30 -3.16 -29.10
CA PRO A 157 9.42 -4.61 -28.94
C PRO A 157 9.66 -5.00 -27.47
N ILE A 158 9.25 -6.22 -27.10
CA ILE A 158 9.50 -6.76 -25.76
C ILE A 158 11.02 -6.81 -25.54
N GLY A 159 11.50 -5.97 -24.63
CA GLY A 159 12.90 -5.80 -24.27
C GLY A 159 13.34 -6.70 -23.12
N LEU A 160 14.63 -6.66 -22.80
CA LEU A 160 15.20 -7.33 -21.63
C LEU A 160 14.80 -6.59 -20.35
N GLY A 161 14.91 -7.27 -19.22
CA GLY A 161 14.77 -6.66 -17.90
C GLY A 161 15.97 -6.98 -17.01
N ASN A 162 16.15 -6.22 -15.96
CA ASN A 162 17.28 -6.34 -15.04
C ASN A 162 16.77 -6.50 -13.61
N ILE A 163 17.48 -7.30 -12.81
CA ILE A 163 17.28 -7.41 -11.37
C ILE A 163 18.58 -7.02 -10.68
N LEU A 164 18.50 -6.17 -9.66
CA LEU A 164 19.61 -5.84 -8.76
C LEU A 164 19.28 -6.28 -7.33
N TYR A 165 20.12 -7.17 -6.80
CA TYR A 165 20.09 -7.57 -5.39
C TYR A 165 20.96 -6.63 -4.58
N LEU A 166 20.32 -5.76 -3.79
CA LEU A 166 20.99 -4.72 -3.00
C LEU A 166 21.81 -5.30 -1.84
N LYS A 167 21.56 -6.54 -1.42
CA LYS A 167 22.26 -7.17 -0.28
C LYS A 167 23.66 -7.67 -0.62
N ASP A 168 23.88 -8.12 -1.85
CA ASP A 168 25.14 -8.71 -2.30
C ASP A 168 25.67 -8.09 -3.61
N GLY A 169 24.95 -7.11 -4.17
CA GLY A 169 25.33 -6.37 -5.39
C GLY A 169 25.16 -7.18 -6.68
N VAL A 170 24.64 -8.40 -6.61
CA VAL A 170 24.47 -9.25 -7.78
C VAL A 170 23.42 -8.65 -8.70
N SER A 171 23.76 -8.49 -9.98
CA SER A 171 22.84 -8.04 -11.01
C SER A 171 22.61 -9.14 -12.05
N ARG A 172 21.37 -9.34 -12.47
CA ARG A 172 20.99 -10.38 -13.44
C ARG A 172 20.13 -9.81 -14.56
N CYS A 173 20.34 -10.33 -15.76
CA CYS A 173 19.46 -10.08 -16.90
C CYS A 173 18.35 -11.12 -16.92
N VAL A 174 17.12 -10.67 -17.11
CA VAL A 174 15.95 -11.49 -17.41
C VAL A 174 15.66 -11.35 -18.90
N THR A 175 15.69 -12.48 -19.61
CA THR A 175 15.49 -12.53 -21.05
C THR A 175 14.12 -13.13 -21.34
N PRO A 176 13.14 -12.35 -21.83
CA PRO A 176 11.83 -12.88 -22.17
C PRO A 176 11.91 -13.93 -23.27
N ARG A 177 11.40 -15.13 -22.99
CA ARG A 177 11.18 -16.19 -23.98
C ARG A 177 9.70 -16.43 -24.15
N ALA A 178 9.26 -16.70 -25.38
CA ALA A 178 7.85 -16.82 -25.71
C ALA A 178 7.13 -17.81 -24.78
N ALA A 179 7.70 -18.99 -24.53
CA ALA A 179 7.12 -20.01 -23.65
C ALA A 179 6.87 -19.51 -22.21
N GLU A 180 7.77 -18.70 -21.65
CA GLU A 180 7.60 -18.15 -20.30
C GLU A 180 6.51 -17.09 -20.26
N LEU A 181 6.47 -16.22 -21.27
CA LEU A 181 5.42 -15.21 -21.41
C LEU A 181 4.04 -15.84 -21.57
N PHE A 182 3.93 -16.88 -22.41
CA PHE A 182 2.69 -17.64 -22.57
C PHE A 182 2.26 -18.29 -21.25
N GLY A 183 3.19 -18.94 -20.53
CA GLY A 183 2.89 -19.58 -19.25
C GLY A 183 2.39 -18.58 -18.21
N ILE A 184 3.04 -17.41 -18.09
CA ILE A 184 2.63 -16.34 -17.15
C ILE A 184 1.25 -15.80 -17.50
N LEU A 185 0.96 -15.55 -18.78
CA LEU A 185 -0.35 -15.06 -19.21
C LEU A 185 -1.45 -16.10 -18.98
N GLN A 186 -1.17 -17.39 -19.16
CA GLN A 186 -2.12 -18.46 -18.81
C GLN A 186 -2.42 -18.48 -17.31
N GLN A 187 -1.40 -18.36 -16.46
CA GLN A 187 -1.60 -18.28 -15.01
C GLN A 187 -2.41 -17.04 -14.62
N ARG A 188 -2.16 -15.90 -15.28
CA ARG A 188 -2.97 -14.69 -15.10
C ARG A 188 -4.43 -14.92 -15.46
N ASN A 189 -4.70 -15.58 -16.59
CA ASN A 189 -6.07 -15.89 -17.02
C ASN A 189 -6.77 -16.81 -16.01
N ASN A 190 -6.11 -17.88 -15.57
CA ASN A 190 -6.65 -18.79 -14.56
C ASN A 190 -6.98 -18.04 -13.26
N LEU A 191 -6.08 -17.16 -12.80
CA LEU A 191 -6.31 -16.37 -11.60
C LEU A 191 -7.47 -15.37 -11.76
N SER A 192 -7.64 -14.78 -12.95
CA SER A 192 -8.66 -13.74 -13.16
C SER A 192 -10.10 -14.22 -12.96
N VAL A 193 -10.38 -15.49 -13.25
CA VAL A 193 -11.71 -16.10 -13.04
C VAL A 193 -12.12 -16.07 -11.57
N HIS A 194 -11.15 -16.14 -10.64
CA HIS A 194 -11.39 -16.13 -9.20
C HIS A 194 -11.60 -14.72 -8.61
N PHE A 195 -11.49 -13.66 -9.41
CA PHE A 195 -11.66 -12.27 -8.98
C PHE A 195 -12.97 -11.61 -9.45
N GLU A 196 -13.76 -12.26 -10.30
CA GLU A 196 -14.91 -11.62 -10.95
C GLU A 196 -16.04 -11.32 -9.95
N ASP A 197 -16.43 -12.29 -9.11
CA ASP A 197 -17.53 -12.16 -8.16
C ASP A 197 -17.05 -12.34 -6.70
N PRO A 198 -17.08 -11.28 -5.86
CA PRO A 198 -16.65 -11.34 -4.46
C PRO A 198 -17.57 -12.18 -3.56
N THR A 199 -18.74 -12.58 -4.04
CA THR A 199 -19.69 -13.44 -3.33
C THR A 199 -19.48 -14.92 -3.62
N THR A 200 -18.61 -15.26 -4.58
CA THR A 200 -18.38 -16.66 -4.94
C THR A 200 -17.29 -17.29 -4.07
N ASN A 201 -17.56 -18.50 -3.58
CA ASN A 201 -16.57 -19.37 -2.92
C ASN A 201 -15.63 -20.04 -3.95
N LEU A 202 -15.45 -19.42 -5.11
CA LEU A 202 -14.63 -19.93 -6.20
C LEU A 202 -13.18 -19.57 -5.92
N LEU A 203 -12.60 -20.14 -4.87
CA LEU A 203 -11.16 -20.09 -4.66
C LEU A 203 -10.45 -21.13 -5.55
N PRO A 204 -9.21 -20.85 -5.97
CA PRO A 204 -8.39 -21.86 -6.62
C PRO A 204 -8.18 -23.05 -5.67
N PRO A 205 -8.04 -24.28 -6.19
CA PRO A 205 -7.77 -25.44 -5.36
C PRO A 205 -6.47 -25.22 -4.56
N PRO A 206 -6.39 -25.74 -3.33
CA PRO A 206 -5.20 -25.60 -2.53
C PRO A 206 -4.01 -26.30 -3.20
N ARG A 207 -2.80 -25.79 -2.92
CA ARG A 207 -1.57 -26.48 -3.32
C ARG A 207 -1.52 -27.84 -2.65
N GLN A 208 -1.25 -28.88 -3.44
CA GLN A 208 -1.20 -30.27 -2.99
C GLN A 208 -0.09 -30.53 -1.96
N GLU A 209 0.98 -29.73 -1.99
CA GLU A 209 2.14 -29.87 -1.12
C GLU A 209 2.00 -29.02 0.16
N SER A 210 1.67 -29.66 1.28
CA SER A 210 1.47 -29.00 2.58
C SER A 210 2.70 -28.27 3.12
N ARG A 211 3.91 -28.64 2.70
CA ARG A 211 5.17 -27.97 3.13
C ARG A 211 5.22 -26.46 2.83
N PHE A 212 4.41 -25.98 1.89
CA PHE A 212 4.31 -24.56 1.58
C PHE A 212 3.29 -23.82 2.46
N CYS A 213 2.39 -24.54 3.13
CA CYS A 213 1.30 -23.97 3.93
C CYS A 213 1.82 -23.32 5.22
N ASP A 214 2.83 -23.90 5.87
CA ASP A 214 3.37 -23.38 7.14
C ASP A 214 3.88 -21.94 7.04
N LYS A 215 4.43 -21.57 5.87
CA LYS A 215 4.97 -20.23 5.58
C LYS A 215 4.01 -19.36 4.76
N CYS A 216 2.78 -19.83 4.55
CA CYS A 216 1.79 -19.10 3.78
C CYS A 216 1.08 -18.08 4.69
N ASP A 217 1.20 -16.80 4.38
CA ASP A 217 0.52 -15.73 5.13
C ASP A 217 -1.02 -15.83 5.07
N GLN A 218 -1.55 -16.61 4.12
CA GLN A 218 -2.99 -16.83 3.94
C GLN A 218 -3.50 -18.09 4.64
N LYS A 219 -2.68 -18.79 5.44
CA LYS A 219 -3.03 -20.10 6.01
C LYS A 219 -4.31 -20.09 6.85
N VAL A 220 -4.54 -19.04 7.65
CA VAL A 220 -5.74 -18.92 8.51
C VAL A 220 -7.01 -18.89 7.66
N MET A 221 -7.06 -18.01 6.65
CA MET A 221 -8.22 -17.90 5.76
C MET A 221 -8.36 -19.10 4.85
N CYS A 222 -7.25 -19.66 4.34
CA CYS A 222 -7.28 -20.88 3.55
C CYS A 222 -7.91 -22.04 4.34
N SER A 223 -7.46 -22.27 5.58
CA SER A 223 -8.03 -23.28 6.48
C SER A 223 -9.50 -23.02 6.80
N PHE A 224 -9.88 -21.76 7.02
CA PHE A 224 -11.27 -21.36 7.23
C PHE A 224 -12.17 -21.73 6.05
N TYR A 225 -11.80 -21.35 4.83
CA TYR A 225 -12.60 -21.64 3.62
C TYR A 225 -12.66 -23.14 3.31
N GLN A 226 -11.57 -23.88 3.52
CA GLN A 226 -11.57 -25.34 3.37
C GLN A 226 -12.56 -26.02 4.32
N LYS A 227 -12.63 -25.53 5.56
CA LYS A 227 -13.54 -26.07 6.59
C LYS A 227 -14.99 -25.70 6.38
N THR A 228 -15.27 -24.49 5.90
CA THR A 228 -16.64 -23.91 5.90
C THR A 228 -17.34 -23.98 4.54
N GLU A 229 -16.62 -23.71 3.45
CA GLU A 229 -17.22 -23.59 2.13
C GLU A 229 -16.93 -24.80 1.25
N GLU A 230 -15.68 -25.27 1.23
CA GLU A 230 -15.28 -26.39 0.37
C GLU A 230 -15.54 -27.77 1.01
N ASN A 231 -15.84 -27.83 2.32
CA ASN A 231 -15.96 -29.07 3.08
C ASN A 231 -14.83 -30.07 2.80
N TYR A 232 -13.62 -29.56 2.56
CA TYR A 232 -12.42 -30.31 2.18
C TYR A 232 -12.50 -31.11 0.86
N GLU A 233 -13.49 -30.86 -0.01
CA GLU A 233 -13.69 -31.62 -1.25
C GLU A 233 -12.46 -31.62 -2.18
N LYS A 234 -11.68 -30.53 -2.16
CA LYS A 234 -10.47 -30.36 -2.98
C LYS A 234 -9.17 -30.58 -2.20
N SER A 235 -9.26 -30.95 -0.92
CA SER A 235 -8.12 -31.08 -0.02
C SER A 235 -7.62 -32.51 0.05
N THR A 236 -6.30 -32.66 0.19
CA THR A 236 -5.71 -33.94 0.62
C THR A 236 -5.94 -34.13 2.12
N GLU A 237 -5.82 -35.37 2.59
CA GLU A 237 -5.92 -35.67 4.03
C GLU A 237 -4.90 -34.86 4.87
N ALA A 238 -3.69 -34.65 4.33
CA ALA A 238 -2.68 -33.83 4.99
C ALA A 238 -3.11 -32.36 5.12
N LEU A 239 -3.75 -31.81 4.09
CA LEU A 239 -4.27 -30.43 4.11
C LEU A 239 -5.48 -30.29 5.03
N LYS A 240 -6.35 -31.28 5.05
CA LYS A 240 -7.48 -31.33 5.99
C LYS A 240 -6.98 -31.30 7.43
N ASN A 241 -6.04 -32.17 7.79
CA ASN A 241 -5.44 -32.18 9.12
C ASN A 241 -4.75 -30.86 9.47
N PHE A 242 -4.05 -30.25 8.50
CA PHE A 242 -3.47 -28.92 8.68
C PHE A 242 -4.54 -27.86 8.99
N ALA A 243 -5.61 -27.82 8.21
CA ALA A 243 -6.72 -26.88 8.40
C ALA A 243 -7.45 -27.08 9.73
N GLU A 244 -7.70 -28.33 10.14
CA GLU A 244 -8.31 -28.64 11.44
C GLU A 244 -7.41 -28.18 12.60
N ASN A 245 -6.10 -28.42 12.51
CA ASN A 245 -5.14 -27.98 13.52
C ASN A 245 -5.07 -26.45 13.63
N GLU A 246 -4.96 -25.75 12.49
CA GLU A 246 -4.90 -24.29 12.45
C GLU A 246 -6.17 -23.62 13.00
N MET A 247 -7.31 -24.33 13.02
CA MET A 247 -8.61 -23.82 13.46
C MET A 247 -9.09 -24.44 14.79
N SER A 248 -8.23 -25.21 15.47
CA SER A 248 -8.58 -26.00 16.66
C SER A 248 -8.94 -25.16 17.90
N HIS A 249 -8.46 -23.91 17.95
CA HIS A 249 -8.74 -22.96 19.04
C HIS A 249 -10.10 -22.27 18.93
N LEU A 250 -10.86 -22.51 17.86
CA LEU A 250 -12.12 -21.81 17.55
C LEU A 250 -13.33 -22.69 17.85
N LYS A 251 -14.34 -22.10 18.48
CA LYS A 251 -15.67 -22.71 18.66
C LYS A 251 -16.48 -22.59 17.37
N GLN A 252 -17.51 -23.41 17.20
CA GLN A 252 -18.43 -23.31 16.06
C GLN A 252 -19.10 -21.93 16.00
N SER A 253 -19.49 -21.35 17.13
CA SER A 253 -20.05 -19.99 17.18
C SER A 253 -19.10 -18.91 16.63
N HIS A 254 -17.79 -19.07 16.82
CA HIS A 254 -16.78 -18.16 16.27
C HIS A 254 -16.68 -18.29 14.75
N ILE A 255 -16.78 -19.52 14.24
CA ILE A 255 -16.78 -19.82 12.80
C ILE A 255 -18.04 -19.23 12.15
N ASP A 256 -19.22 -19.49 12.73
CA ASP A 256 -20.51 -19.01 12.23
C ASP A 256 -20.56 -17.47 12.18
N TYR A 257 -20.02 -16.81 13.21
CA TYR A 257 -19.89 -15.35 13.25
C TYR A 257 -19.10 -14.82 12.04
N VAL A 258 -17.93 -15.42 11.76
CA VAL A 258 -17.08 -14.98 10.64
C VAL A 258 -17.71 -15.29 9.29
N SER A 259 -18.32 -16.47 9.12
CA SER A 259 -19.03 -16.82 7.88
C SER A 259 -20.14 -15.83 7.56
N ASN A 260 -20.91 -15.40 8.56
CA ASN A 260 -21.96 -14.38 8.39
C ASN A 260 -21.37 -13.03 7.97
N TRP A 261 -20.30 -12.57 8.62
CA TRP A 261 -19.66 -11.30 8.29
C TRP A 261 -19.04 -11.31 6.89
N ILE A 262 -18.35 -12.38 6.48
CA ILE A 262 -17.83 -12.52 5.12
C ILE A 262 -18.98 -12.40 4.12
N ARG A 263 -20.08 -13.13 4.35
CA ARG A 263 -21.25 -13.09 3.46
C ARG A 263 -21.84 -11.69 3.35
N TRP A 264 -22.03 -10.97 4.47
CA TRP A 264 -22.58 -9.62 4.45
C TRP A 264 -21.64 -8.62 3.77
N ILE A 265 -20.34 -8.66 4.08
CA ILE A 265 -19.34 -7.78 3.48
C ILE A 265 -19.25 -8.03 1.97
N SER A 266 -19.24 -9.29 1.53
CA SER A 266 -19.22 -9.64 0.11
C SER A 266 -20.48 -9.19 -0.62
N ALA A 267 -21.66 -9.32 0.00
CA ALA A 267 -22.92 -8.86 -0.57
C ALA A 267 -22.95 -7.32 -0.71
N GLU A 268 -22.52 -6.60 0.33
CA GLU A 268 -22.38 -5.15 0.28
C GLU A 268 -21.39 -4.72 -0.81
N TRP A 269 -20.24 -5.39 -0.89
CA TRP A 269 -19.23 -5.12 -1.92
C TRP A 269 -19.81 -5.31 -3.33
N LYS A 270 -20.59 -6.37 -3.56
CA LYS A 270 -21.27 -6.59 -4.84
C LYS A 270 -22.23 -5.45 -5.19
N CYS A 271 -23.10 -5.05 -4.26
CA CYS A 271 -24.03 -3.94 -4.47
C CYS A 271 -23.30 -2.61 -4.73
N GLU A 272 -22.20 -2.34 -4.03
CA GLU A 272 -21.41 -1.12 -4.23
C GLU A 272 -20.77 -1.10 -5.63
N ARG A 273 -20.21 -2.23 -6.09
CA ARG A 273 -19.65 -2.35 -7.46
C ARG A 273 -20.68 -2.06 -8.55
N GLU A 274 -21.94 -2.42 -8.32
CA GLU A 274 -23.04 -2.17 -9.26
C GLU A 274 -23.55 -0.73 -9.22
N ARG A 275 -23.38 -0.02 -8.08
CA ARG A 275 -23.80 1.38 -7.91
C ARG A 275 -22.77 2.40 -8.37
N ILE A 276 -21.48 2.06 -8.33
CA ILE A 276 -20.41 2.99 -8.71
C ILE A 276 -20.57 3.36 -10.20
N GLU A 277 -20.78 4.64 -10.47
CA GLU A 277 -20.92 5.18 -11.83
C GLU A 277 -19.58 5.29 -12.57
N THR A 278 -18.46 5.29 -11.83
CA THR A 278 -17.10 5.45 -12.37
C THR A 278 -16.35 4.13 -12.38
N HIS A 279 -16.14 3.55 -13.55
CA HIS A 279 -15.39 2.30 -13.68
C HIS A 279 -14.01 2.54 -14.30
N SER A 280 -13.01 1.77 -13.86
CA SER A 280 -11.66 1.83 -14.46
C SER A 280 -11.65 1.55 -15.96
N LYS A 281 -12.62 0.80 -16.49
CA LYS A 281 -12.77 0.53 -17.93
C LYS A 281 -13.06 1.81 -18.74
N ASP A 282 -13.70 2.80 -18.12
CA ASP A 282 -14.09 4.05 -18.78
C ASP A 282 -12.86 4.84 -19.21
N LEU A 283 -11.74 4.68 -18.49
CA LEU A 283 -10.46 5.28 -18.85
C LEU A 283 -9.97 4.85 -20.24
N TRP A 284 -10.43 3.70 -20.74
CA TRP A 284 -9.96 3.08 -21.98
C TRP A 284 -11.05 3.01 -23.05
N LEU A 285 -12.32 2.94 -22.63
CA LEU A 285 -13.48 2.77 -23.51
C LEU A 285 -14.18 4.08 -23.84
N GLU A 286 -14.06 5.10 -22.98
CA GLU A 286 -14.73 6.40 -23.16
C GLU A 286 -13.76 7.52 -23.48
N LYS A 287 -14.20 8.48 -24.30
CA LYS A 287 -13.41 9.68 -24.57
C LYS A 287 -13.37 10.57 -23.33
N ILE A 288 -12.30 11.35 -23.20
CA ILE A 288 -12.12 12.28 -22.07
C ILE A 288 -13.31 13.25 -21.98
N LEU A 289 -13.77 13.79 -23.12
CA LEU A 289 -14.87 14.76 -23.16
C LEU A 289 -16.19 14.18 -22.63
N ASP A 290 -16.49 12.92 -22.92
CA ASP A 290 -17.73 12.27 -22.45
C ASP A 290 -17.71 12.14 -20.92
N ARG A 291 -16.55 11.79 -20.34
CA ARG A 291 -16.34 11.74 -18.89
C ARG A 291 -16.41 13.12 -18.22
N VAL A 292 -15.97 14.17 -18.91
CA VAL A 292 -16.11 15.56 -18.44
C VAL A 292 -17.59 15.96 -18.38
N VAL A 293 -18.37 15.65 -19.42
CA VAL A 293 -19.82 15.95 -19.45
C VAL A 293 -20.56 15.21 -18.34
N ARG A 294 -20.17 13.97 -18.03
CA ARG A 294 -20.71 13.17 -16.91
C ARG A 294 -20.28 13.70 -15.53
N GLY A 295 -19.31 14.61 -15.46
CA GLY A 295 -18.79 15.13 -14.20
C GLY A 295 -17.89 14.14 -13.45
N THR A 296 -17.27 13.19 -14.15
CA THR A 296 -16.33 12.21 -13.55
C THR A 296 -14.88 12.50 -13.90
N CYS A 297 -14.62 13.48 -14.76
CA CYS A 297 -13.30 13.88 -15.21
C CYS A 297 -13.15 15.41 -15.23
N LEU A 298 -11.93 15.90 -14.95
CA LEU A 298 -11.51 17.27 -15.19
C LEU A 298 -10.31 17.26 -16.14
N ALA A 299 -10.49 17.79 -17.34
CA ALA A 299 -9.51 17.75 -18.43
C ALA A 299 -8.72 19.06 -18.58
N ASP A 300 -7.80 19.06 -19.56
CA ASP A 300 -7.02 20.23 -20.01
C ASP A 300 -6.23 20.94 -18.89
N LEU A 301 -5.72 20.16 -17.95
CA LEU A 301 -4.96 20.65 -16.81
C LEU A 301 -3.51 20.92 -17.20
N ILE A 302 -3.03 22.13 -16.93
CA ILE A 302 -1.65 22.54 -17.21
C ILE A 302 -0.91 22.72 -15.88
N PRO A 303 0.20 21.99 -15.63
CA PRO A 303 0.93 22.10 -14.38
C PRO A 303 1.67 23.45 -14.29
N ILE A 304 1.32 24.24 -13.27
CA ILE A 304 1.93 25.54 -12.98
C ILE A 304 3.16 25.34 -12.10
N ASN A 305 2.97 24.67 -10.96
CA ASN A 305 3.99 24.49 -9.91
C ASN A 305 3.94 23.08 -9.33
N GLU A 306 5.10 22.62 -8.84
CA GLU A 306 5.25 21.38 -8.07
C GLU A 306 6.10 21.67 -6.84
N GLU A 307 5.57 21.38 -5.66
CA GLU A 307 6.23 21.66 -4.38
C GLU A 307 6.17 20.44 -3.47
N ILE A 308 7.28 20.16 -2.77
CA ILE A 308 7.33 19.04 -1.81
C ILE A 308 6.76 19.55 -0.49
N SER A 309 5.67 18.92 -0.04
CA SER A 309 5.04 19.20 1.26
C SER A 309 5.88 18.66 2.43
N ASN A 310 5.50 19.02 3.66
CA ASN A 310 6.16 18.51 4.88
C ASN A 310 5.98 16.99 5.08
N SER A 311 4.88 16.42 4.60
CA SER A 311 4.67 14.97 4.51
C SER A 311 5.44 14.33 3.34
N GLN A 312 6.25 15.14 2.64
CA GLN A 312 7.06 14.82 1.50
C GLN A 312 6.30 14.22 0.30
N ARG A 313 4.98 14.45 0.25
CA ARG A 313 4.18 14.31 -0.97
C ARG A 313 4.37 15.53 -1.87
N ILE A 314 4.16 15.35 -3.17
CA ILE A 314 4.32 16.40 -4.16
C ILE A 314 2.95 17.06 -4.38
N ILE A 315 2.85 18.33 -4.03
CA ILE A 315 1.68 19.15 -4.32
C ILE A 315 1.86 19.73 -5.71
N ILE A 316 0.96 19.36 -6.62
CA ILE A 316 0.94 19.83 -8.00
C ILE A 316 -0.22 20.82 -8.13
N SER A 317 0.10 22.04 -8.57
CA SER A 317 -0.89 23.06 -8.88
C SER A 317 -1.17 23.05 -10.37
N PHE A 318 -2.41 22.73 -10.76
CA PHE A 318 -2.84 22.76 -12.15
C PHE A 318 -3.72 23.99 -12.43
N LYS A 319 -3.46 24.65 -13.56
CA LYS A 319 -4.41 25.61 -14.13
C LYS A 319 -5.56 24.83 -14.76
N LYS A 320 -6.78 25.21 -14.43
CA LYS A 320 -8.01 24.69 -15.03
C LYS A 320 -8.38 25.51 -16.27
N SER A 321 -9.00 24.86 -17.24
CA SER A 321 -9.62 25.51 -18.40
C SER A 321 -11.07 25.93 -18.13
N THR A 322 -11.69 25.40 -17.07
CA THR A 322 -13.10 25.59 -16.71
C THR A 322 -13.29 25.89 -15.22
N ASN A 323 -14.30 26.70 -14.92
CA ASN A 323 -14.71 27.02 -13.56
C ASN A 323 -15.49 25.87 -12.90
N VAL A 324 -16.11 24.99 -13.69
CA VAL A 324 -16.87 23.84 -13.17
C VAL A 324 -15.89 22.72 -12.81
N CYS A 325 -15.80 22.41 -11.52
CA CYS A 325 -14.95 21.33 -11.00
C CYS A 325 -15.83 20.26 -10.32
N PRO A 326 -15.79 18.99 -10.78
CA PRO A 326 -16.54 17.92 -10.15
C PRO A 326 -15.93 17.44 -8.83
N PHE A 327 -14.72 17.89 -8.50
CA PHE A 327 -13.95 17.44 -7.35
C PHE A 327 -14.07 18.36 -6.14
N LYS A 328 -13.92 17.78 -4.95
CA LYS A 328 -13.83 18.45 -3.65
C LYS A 328 -12.54 18.05 -2.93
N ALA A 329 -12.12 18.85 -1.96
CA ALA A 329 -10.99 18.51 -1.10
C ALA A 329 -11.20 17.13 -0.43
N GLY A 330 -10.19 16.28 -0.49
CA GLY A 330 -10.22 14.89 -0.02
C GLY A 330 -10.58 13.86 -1.09
N ASP A 331 -11.11 14.27 -2.25
CA ASP A 331 -11.42 13.32 -3.33
C ASP A 331 -10.14 12.67 -3.86
N VAL A 332 -10.20 11.34 -4.06
CA VAL A 332 -9.13 10.58 -4.70
C VAL A 332 -9.38 10.53 -6.20
N CYS A 333 -8.32 10.75 -6.97
CA CYS A 333 -8.36 10.79 -8.41
C CYS A 333 -7.15 10.08 -9.04
N LEU A 334 -7.32 9.68 -10.30
CA LEU A 334 -6.27 9.17 -11.15
C LEU A 334 -5.75 10.29 -12.04
N LEU A 335 -4.44 10.55 -11.95
CA LEU A 335 -3.77 11.52 -12.80
C LEU A 335 -3.28 10.84 -14.08
N SER A 336 -3.67 11.39 -15.22
CA SER A 336 -3.33 10.85 -16.54
C SER A 336 -3.02 11.98 -17.53
N ASN A 337 -2.42 11.62 -18.66
CA ASN A 337 -2.36 12.47 -19.86
C ASN A 337 -2.77 11.65 -21.10
N GLN A 338 -2.77 12.29 -22.26
CA GLN A 338 -3.20 11.67 -23.52
C GLN A 338 -2.49 10.34 -23.84
N LYS A 339 -1.20 10.21 -23.51
CA LYS A 339 -0.40 9.01 -23.78
C LYS A 339 -0.31 8.08 -22.56
N HIS A 340 -0.58 8.57 -21.37
CA HIS A 340 -0.25 7.93 -20.10
C HIS A 340 -1.46 7.90 -19.19
N VAL A 341 -2.18 6.78 -19.22
CA VAL A 341 -3.26 6.48 -18.29
C VAL A 341 -2.67 6.05 -16.95
N ALA A 342 -3.27 6.52 -15.84
CA ALA A 342 -2.93 6.17 -14.46
C ALA A 342 -1.43 6.37 -14.14
N ILE A 343 -0.90 7.56 -14.44
CA ILE A 343 0.48 7.97 -14.08
C ILE A 343 0.70 7.79 -12.57
N GLY A 344 -0.30 8.18 -11.78
CA GLY A 344 -0.31 8.02 -10.34
C GLY A 344 -1.65 8.37 -9.74
N PHE A 345 -1.80 8.07 -8.45
CA PHE A 345 -2.92 8.55 -7.66
C PHE A 345 -2.66 9.99 -7.22
N ALA A 346 -3.73 10.76 -7.12
CA ALA A 346 -3.70 12.10 -6.60
C ALA A 346 -4.89 12.30 -5.64
N VAL A 347 -4.67 13.06 -4.57
CA VAL A 347 -5.73 13.47 -3.64
C VAL A 347 -5.91 14.96 -3.79
N VAL A 348 -7.15 15.40 -3.98
CA VAL A 348 -7.46 16.82 -4.12
C VAL A 348 -7.23 17.51 -2.79
N ASP A 349 -6.31 18.46 -2.77
CA ASP A 349 -5.97 19.26 -1.60
C ASP A 349 -6.93 20.45 -1.49
N SER A 350 -7.06 21.21 -2.57
CA SER A 350 -7.92 22.39 -2.63
C SER A 350 -8.34 22.71 -4.06
N VAL A 351 -9.52 23.32 -4.19
CA VAL A 351 -10.10 23.76 -5.46
C VAL A 351 -10.41 25.25 -5.34
N SER A 352 -9.87 26.04 -6.26
CA SER A 352 -10.15 27.47 -6.45
C SER A 352 -10.81 27.70 -7.82
N GLU A 353 -11.06 28.95 -8.19
CA GLU A 353 -11.70 29.29 -9.47
C GLU A 353 -10.88 28.82 -10.68
N ASP A 354 -9.58 29.17 -10.74
CA ASP A 354 -8.70 28.82 -11.87
C ASP A 354 -7.71 27.68 -11.58
N ILE A 355 -7.58 27.26 -10.32
CA ILE A 355 -6.52 26.35 -9.88
C ILE A 355 -7.13 25.17 -9.12
N ILE A 356 -6.62 23.97 -9.41
CA ILE A 356 -6.80 22.80 -8.56
C ILE A 356 -5.42 22.36 -8.05
N LYS A 357 -5.32 22.17 -6.74
CA LYS A 357 -4.12 21.60 -6.11
C LYS A 357 -4.39 20.16 -5.75
N VAL A 358 -3.47 19.29 -6.12
CA VAL A 358 -3.53 17.87 -5.79
C VAL A 358 -2.23 17.41 -5.16
N SER A 359 -2.32 16.51 -4.20
CA SER A 359 -1.20 15.80 -3.61
C SER A 359 -1.00 14.48 -4.33
N SER A 360 0.21 14.22 -4.84
CA SER A 360 0.60 12.97 -5.49
C SER A 360 1.92 12.44 -4.93
N ASP A 361 2.21 11.16 -5.17
CA ASP A 361 3.50 10.53 -4.89
C ASP A 361 4.56 10.83 -5.95
N LYS A 362 4.16 11.45 -7.07
CA LYS A 362 5.02 11.62 -8.25
C LYS A 362 4.97 13.03 -8.85
N ALA A 363 6.14 13.55 -9.21
CA ALA A 363 6.26 14.76 -10.02
C ALA A 363 5.96 14.41 -11.49
N VAL A 364 5.23 15.28 -12.17
CA VAL A 364 4.79 15.05 -13.55
C VAL A 364 5.31 16.07 -14.55
N LYS A 365 5.55 17.32 -14.13
CA LYS A 365 5.85 18.45 -15.02
C LYS A 365 7.08 18.22 -15.91
N SER A 366 8.13 17.58 -15.39
CA SER A 366 9.36 17.34 -16.16
C SER A 366 9.40 16.00 -16.89
N ARG A 367 8.45 15.09 -16.63
CA ARG A 367 8.49 13.69 -17.10
C ARG A 367 7.39 13.37 -18.11
N TYR A 368 6.24 14.03 -17.99
CA TYR A 368 5.08 13.77 -18.83
C TYR A 368 4.62 15.05 -19.52
N ALA A 369 4.19 14.90 -20.77
CA ALA A 369 3.65 16.02 -21.55
C ALA A 369 2.26 16.42 -21.04
N ALA A 370 2.02 17.72 -20.94
CA ALA A 370 0.68 18.29 -20.79
C ALA A 370 -0.10 18.20 -22.12
N PRO A 371 -1.44 18.34 -22.12
CA PRO A 371 -2.31 18.53 -20.95
C PRO A 371 -2.54 17.24 -20.15
N PHE A 372 -2.86 17.41 -18.88
CA PHE A 372 -3.27 16.34 -17.97
C PHE A 372 -4.79 16.32 -17.78
N HIS A 373 -5.29 15.22 -17.24
CA HIS A 373 -6.65 15.13 -16.73
C HIS A 373 -6.70 14.32 -15.43
N LEU A 374 -7.70 14.62 -14.61
CA LEU A 374 -8.00 13.92 -13.37
C LEU A 374 -9.32 13.18 -13.53
N ASP A 375 -9.32 11.89 -13.22
CA ASP A 375 -10.52 11.06 -13.21
C ASP A 375 -10.87 10.67 -11.78
N LYS A 376 -12.15 10.74 -11.41
CA LYS A 376 -12.62 10.33 -10.09
C LYS A 376 -12.32 8.86 -9.86
N TYR A 377 -11.77 8.55 -8.69
CA TYR A 377 -11.42 7.20 -8.31
C TYR A 377 -12.07 6.84 -6.97
N THR A 378 -12.98 5.86 -7.01
CA THR A 378 -13.57 5.31 -5.80
C THR A 378 -12.71 4.16 -5.29
N SER A 379 -12.05 4.36 -4.15
CA SER A 379 -11.29 3.30 -3.49
C SER A 379 -12.24 2.23 -2.95
N MET A 380 -11.92 0.96 -3.21
CA MET A 380 -12.64 -0.19 -2.62
C MET A 380 -11.93 -0.75 -1.39
N GLY A 381 -10.97 -0.01 -0.82
CA GLY A 381 -10.11 -0.51 0.26
C GLY A 381 -10.85 -0.89 1.55
N THR A 382 -12.01 -0.30 1.82
CA THR A 382 -12.79 -0.55 3.04
C THR A 382 -13.12 -2.04 3.20
N HIS A 383 -13.58 -2.72 2.14
CA HIS A 383 -13.93 -4.14 2.24
C HIS A 383 -12.70 -5.01 2.54
N SER A 384 -11.56 -4.71 1.93
CA SER A 384 -10.31 -5.42 2.20
C SER A 384 -9.85 -5.24 3.66
N ILE A 385 -9.98 -4.03 4.21
CA ILE A 385 -9.66 -3.75 5.62
C ILE A 385 -10.61 -4.51 6.54
N THR A 386 -11.92 -4.46 6.28
CA THR A 386 -12.92 -5.14 7.12
C THR A 386 -12.75 -6.66 7.09
N LEU A 387 -12.48 -7.26 5.93
CA LEU A 387 -12.14 -8.67 5.81
C LEU A 387 -10.82 -9.00 6.52
N GLY A 388 -9.82 -8.11 6.43
CA GLY A 388 -8.55 -8.23 7.16
C GLY A 388 -8.75 -8.28 8.68
N ASN A 389 -9.68 -7.50 9.22
CA ASN A 389 -10.01 -7.53 10.66
C ASN A 389 -10.59 -8.89 11.08
N LEU A 390 -11.30 -9.60 10.19
CA LEU A 390 -11.76 -10.97 10.46
C LEU A 390 -10.60 -11.96 10.53
N VAL A 391 -9.51 -11.72 9.80
CA VAL A 391 -8.28 -12.52 9.94
C VAL A 391 -7.71 -12.35 11.34
N CYS A 392 -7.58 -11.11 11.84
CA CYS A 392 -7.13 -10.84 13.21
C CYS A 392 -8.06 -11.49 14.25
N PHE A 393 -9.38 -11.46 14.03
CA PHE A 393 -10.35 -12.15 14.88
C PHE A 393 -10.14 -13.67 14.93
N LEU A 394 -9.75 -14.29 13.81
CA LEU A 394 -9.51 -15.74 13.71
C LEU A 394 -8.15 -16.18 14.26
N GLN A 395 -7.19 -15.27 14.45
CA GLN A 395 -5.84 -15.62 14.90
C GLN A 395 -5.83 -16.33 16.26
N ASN A 396 -4.88 -17.26 16.41
CA ASN A 396 -4.61 -17.95 17.67
C ASN A 396 -3.62 -17.16 18.53
N ASP A 397 -4.05 -15.96 18.92
CA ASP A 397 -3.30 -15.07 19.79
C ASP A 397 -4.22 -14.43 20.85
N GLU A 398 -3.64 -13.63 21.74
CA GLU A 398 -4.38 -12.99 22.84
C GLU A 398 -5.42 -11.99 22.32
N ILE A 399 -5.12 -11.29 21.22
CA ILE A 399 -6.00 -10.27 20.63
C ILE A 399 -7.24 -10.96 20.03
N GLY A 400 -7.04 -11.94 19.15
CA GLY A 400 -8.10 -12.73 18.55
C GLY A 400 -8.95 -13.42 19.61
N LYS A 401 -8.32 -14.02 20.63
CA LYS A 401 -9.07 -14.61 21.77
C LYS A 401 -9.94 -13.58 22.47
N ARG A 402 -9.38 -12.42 22.82
CA ARG A 402 -10.12 -11.34 23.49
C ARG A 402 -11.29 -10.85 22.65
N LEU A 403 -11.11 -10.68 21.34
CA LEU A 403 -12.19 -10.27 20.44
C LEU A 403 -13.31 -11.30 20.41
N ARG A 404 -12.99 -12.59 20.35
CA ARG A 404 -13.99 -13.69 20.40
C ARG A 404 -14.73 -13.74 21.73
N ASP A 405 -14.01 -13.58 22.83
CA ASP A 405 -14.54 -13.57 24.19
C ASP A 405 -15.59 -12.44 24.37
N ILE A 406 -15.29 -11.24 23.85
CA ILE A 406 -16.16 -10.07 23.98
C ILE A 406 -17.31 -10.08 22.97
N LEU A 407 -17.01 -10.28 21.68
CA LEU A 407 -17.97 -10.04 20.60
C LEU A 407 -18.90 -11.23 20.32
N VAL A 408 -18.47 -12.46 20.65
CA VAL A 408 -19.25 -13.68 20.37
C VAL A 408 -19.64 -14.40 21.64
N ASP A 409 -18.69 -14.64 22.53
CA ASP A 409 -18.98 -15.31 23.80
C ASP A 409 -19.65 -14.37 24.82
N MET A 410 -19.73 -13.06 24.51
CA MET A 410 -20.41 -12.02 25.28
C MET A 410 -19.97 -12.00 26.76
N LEU A 411 -18.68 -12.23 27.01
CA LEU A 411 -18.16 -12.17 28.37
C LEU A 411 -18.30 -10.74 28.92
N PRO A 412 -18.83 -10.57 30.15
CA PRO A 412 -18.98 -9.25 30.74
C PRO A 412 -17.62 -8.62 31.01
N PRO A 413 -17.50 -7.28 30.95
CA PRO A 413 -16.24 -6.60 31.21
C PRO A 413 -15.82 -6.80 32.67
N ILE A 414 -14.53 -6.89 32.91
CA ILE A 414 -13.97 -6.87 34.26
C ILE A 414 -14.10 -5.45 34.81
N VAL A 415 -15.01 -5.27 35.78
CA VAL A 415 -15.17 -4.01 36.51
C VAL A 415 -14.48 -4.18 37.86
N PRO A 416 -13.27 -3.63 38.05
CA PRO A 416 -12.67 -3.64 39.37
C PRO A 416 -13.58 -2.91 40.37
N GLU A 417 -13.73 -3.46 41.58
CA GLU A 417 -14.46 -2.78 42.64
C GLU A 417 -13.87 -1.39 42.82
N ILE A 418 -14.71 -0.36 42.74
CA ILE A 418 -14.31 1.05 42.90
C ILE A 418 -14.06 1.31 44.38
N THR A 419 -13.13 0.59 45.00
CA THR A 419 -12.65 0.83 46.36
C THR A 419 -11.58 1.92 46.29
N GLY A 420 -12.05 3.14 46.07
CA GLY A 420 -11.23 4.33 46.27
C GLY A 420 -10.06 4.50 45.31
N ILE A 421 -10.29 4.38 44.00
CA ILE A 421 -9.35 4.93 43.02
C ILE A 421 -9.15 6.41 43.36
N GLY A 422 -7.96 6.72 43.88
CA GLY A 422 -7.56 8.07 44.23
C GLY A 422 -7.51 8.89 42.96
N ILE A 423 -8.63 9.50 42.58
CA ILE A 423 -8.69 10.46 41.47
C ILE A 423 -7.61 11.50 41.76
N SER A 424 -6.57 11.50 40.94
CA SER A 424 -5.44 12.38 41.15
C SER A 424 -5.93 13.84 41.20
N PRO A 425 -5.27 14.74 41.94
CA PRO A 425 -5.63 16.15 41.96
C PRO A 425 -5.71 16.76 40.54
N ALA A 426 -4.90 16.25 39.60
CA ALA A 426 -4.93 16.64 38.19
C ALA A 426 -6.26 16.27 37.51
N ILE A 427 -6.71 15.01 37.65
CA ILE A 427 -8.00 14.56 37.09
C ILE A 427 -9.16 15.33 37.72
N LYS A 428 -9.15 15.53 39.07
CA LYS A 428 -10.18 16.33 39.75
C LYS A 428 -10.29 17.74 39.17
N LYS A 429 -9.15 18.39 38.94
CA LYS A 429 -9.09 19.74 38.36
C LYS A 429 -9.69 19.79 36.95
N ILE A 430 -9.39 18.78 36.11
CA ILE A 430 -9.93 18.68 34.73
C ILE A 430 -11.45 18.53 34.78
N ILE A 431 -11.96 17.57 35.57
CA ILE A 431 -13.39 17.29 35.69
C ILE A 431 -14.17 18.51 36.21
N VAL A 432 -13.64 19.21 37.23
CA VAL A 432 -14.28 20.41 37.79
C VAL A 432 -14.29 21.55 36.77
N ARG A 433 -13.18 21.78 36.06
CA ARG A 433 -13.09 22.82 35.03
C ARG A 433 -14.04 22.58 33.85
N ALA A 434 -14.27 21.31 33.51
CA ALA A 434 -15.12 20.92 32.40
C ALA A 434 -16.63 21.12 32.66
N LYS A 435 -17.06 21.41 33.90
CA LYS A 435 -18.46 21.59 34.28
C LYS A 435 -19.37 20.44 33.82
N LEU A 436 -18.84 19.21 33.83
CA LEU A 436 -19.60 18.01 33.46
C LEU A 436 -20.78 17.80 34.41
N ASN A 437 -21.91 17.36 33.85
CA ASN A 437 -23.05 16.91 34.66
C ASN A 437 -22.70 15.62 35.42
N ASN A 438 -23.60 15.17 36.31
CA ASN A 438 -23.33 14.03 37.18
C ASN A 438 -23.12 12.72 36.40
N GLU A 439 -23.88 12.50 35.33
CA GLU A 439 -23.79 11.28 34.49
C GLU A 439 -22.49 11.26 33.69
N GLN A 440 -22.13 12.38 33.07
CA GLN A 440 -20.85 12.55 32.37
C GLN A 440 -19.66 12.35 33.31
N ARG A 441 -19.74 12.89 34.53
CA ARG A 441 -18.70 12.70 35.55
C ARG A 441 -18.55 11.22 35.93
N ARG A 442 -19.66 10.53 36.15
CA ARG A 442 -19.68 9.08 36.44
C ARG A 442 -19.08 8.30 35.27
N ALA A 443 -19.46 8.62 34.04
CA ALA A 443 -18.93 7.98 32.84
C ALA A 443 -17.40 8.12 32.71
N VAL A 444 -16.84 9.32 32.93
CA VAL A 444 -15.38 9.53 32.92
C VAL A 444 -14.68 8.71 34.00
N ILE A 445 -15.22 8.71 35.23
CA ILE A 445 -14.61 7.97 36.35
C ILE A 445 -14.62 6.46 36.07
N HIS A 446 -15.76 5.93 35.60
CA HIS A 446 -15.84 4.52 35.21
C HIS A 446 -14.86 4.19 34.08
N ALA A 447 -14.84 4.98 32.99
CA ALA A 447 -13.96 4.74 31.86
C ALA A 447 -12.47 4.73 32.24
N LEU A 448 -12.05 5.58 33.19
CA LEU A 448 -10.66 5.61 33.67
C LEU A 448 -10.29 4.39 34.54
N SER A 449 -11.30 3.73 35.10
CA SER A 449 -11.19 2.60 36.05
C SER A 449 -11.37 1.25 35.38
N THR A 450 -12.06 1.20 34.24
CA THR A 450 -12.29 -0.02 33.47
C THR A 450 -10.97 -0.54 32.88
N GLU A 451 -10.70 -1.83 33.08
CA GLU A 451 -9.51 -2.52 32.56
C GLU A 451 -9.78 -3.23 31.24
N ASP A 452 -11.06 -3.49 30.93
CA ASP A 452 -11.47 -4.19 29.72
C ASP A 452 -12.12 -3.25 28.70
N PHE A 453 -13.45 -3.15 28.67
CA PHE A 453 -14.19 -2.24 27.79
C PHE A 453 -15.38 -1.60 28.52
N MET A 454 -15.77 -0.41 28.04
CA MET A 454 -16.94 0.31 28.55
C MET A 454 -17.77 0.82 27.37
N MET A 455 -19.09 0.64 27.44
CA MET A 455 -20.02 1.28 26.53
C MET A 455 -20.59 2.54 27.17
N ILE A 456 -20.49 3.67 26.47
CA ILE A 456 -21.09 4.94 26.89
C ILE A 456 -22.20 5.30 25.90
N GLU A 457 -23.44 5.24 26.35
CA GLU A 457 -24.59 5.66 25.55
C GLU A 457 -24.70 7.19 25.53
N GLY A 458 -24.53 7.80 24.35
CA GLY A 458 -24.57 9.25 24.19
C GLY A 458 -25.75 9.72 23.34
N LEU A 459 -26.84 10.12 23.98
CA LEU A 459 -28.04 10.66 23.30
C LEU A 459 -27.74 11.94 22.48
N PRO A 460 -28.59 12.33 21.51
CA PRO A 460 -28.45 13.60 20.80
C PRO A 460 -28.40 14.79 21.78
N GLY A 461 -27.45 15.71 21.58
CA GLY A 461 -27.27 16.89 22.46
C GLY A 461 -26.60 16.63 23.83
N SER A 462 -26.32 15.37 24.20
CA SER A 462 -25.72 15.02 25.51
C SER A 462 -24.25 15.46 25.73
N GLY A 463 -23.63 16.10 24.74
CA GLY A 463 -22.23 16.56 24.84
C GLY A 463 -21.18 15.45 24.69
N LYS A 464 -21.43 14.44 23.84
CA LYS A 464 -20.48 13.34 23.54
C LYS A 464 -19.05 13.81 23.27
N THR A 465 -18.88 14.78 22.38
CA THR A 465 -17.55 15.30 22.01
C THR A 465 -16.86 15.95 23.21
N SER A 466 -17.60 16.67 24.04
CA SER A 466 -17.09 17.26 25.28
C SER A 466 -16.67 16.19 26.28
N LEU A 467 -17.46 15.13 26.44
CA LEU A 467 -17.15 13.99 27.31
C LEU A 467 -15.85 13.29 26.87
N ILE A 468 -15.75 12.96 25.58
CA ILE A 468 -14.57 12.31 24.99
C ILE A 468 -13.33 13.20 25.15
N SER A 469 -13.45 14.51 24.88
CA SER A 469 -12.35 15.47 25.07
C SER A 469 -11.84 15.49 26.52
N VAL A 470 -12.75 15.44 27.50
CA VAL A 470 -12.38 15.40 28.92
C VAL A 470 -11.74 14.07 29.29
N LEU A 471 -12.25 12.95 28.78
CA LEU A 471 -11.66 11.63 29.00
C LEU A 471 -10.22 11.58 28.48
N ILE A 472 -9.97 12.08 27.27
CA ILE A 472 -8.63 12.18 26.68
C ILE A 472 -7.72 13.04 27.55
N GLN A 473 -8.18 14.22 28.00
CA GLN A 473 -7.38 15.06 28.91
C GLN A 473 -7.01 14.33 30.20
N CYS A 474 -7.91 13.54 30.77
CA CYS A 474 -7.64 12.73 31.96
C CYS A 474 -6.64 11.59 31.68
N MET A 475 -6.71 10.94 30.51
CA MET A 475 -5.75 9.92 30.09
C MET A 475 -4.35 10.50 29.88
N VAL A 476 -4.25 11.67 29.23
CA VAL A 476 -3.00 12.43 29.09
C VAL A 476 -2.43 12.78 30.46
N ALA A 477 -3.25 13.28 31.38
CA ALA A 477 -2.81 13.65 32.73
C ALA A 477 -2.34 12.45 33.56
N THR A 478 -2.78 11.24 33.23
CA THR A 478 -2.35 9.99 33.88
C THR A 478 -1.25 9.26 33.13
N LYS A 479 -0.73 9.85 32.03
CA LYS A 479 0.27 9.23 31.15
C LYS A 479 -0.16 7.85 30.62
N LYS A 480 -1.47 7.61 30.51
CA LYS A 480 -2.01 6.43 29.82
C LYS A 480 -1.93 6.69 28.32
N ALA A 481 -1.40 5.73 27.57
CA ALA A 481 -1.46 5.75 26.12
C ALA A 481 -2.92 5.54 25.65
N PHE A 482 -3.31 6.24 24.59
CA PHE A 482 -4.62 6.11 23.94
C PHE A 482 -4.40 6.24 22.43
N PHE A 483 -5.27 5.62 21.65
CA PHE A 483 -5.29 5.68 20.19
C PHE A 483 -6.59 6.34 19.72
#